data_AF-A0A973MDZ5-F1
#
_entry.id   AF-A0A973MDZ5-F1
#
_cell.length_a   1.000
_cell.length_b   1.000
_cell.length_c   1.000
_cell.angle_alpha   90.00
_cell.angle_beta   90.00
_cell.angle_gamma   90.00
#
_symmetry.space_group_name_H-M   'P 1'
#
loop_
_entity.id
_entity.type
_entity.pdbx_description
1 polymer ?
#
loop_
_entity_poly.entity_id
_entity_poly.type
_entity_poly.pdbx_seq_one_letter_code
_entity_poly.pdbx_strand_id
1 'polypeptide(L)'
;MPVDRSTPPSDWPGMEMAGMTKLTDDIYFGWIGDERTPTFWHWCTALEGVPADRKVHEGCWVAAGVSKHTLVSREPLHLEPSLLWQCCGTHGFVRDGQWIPA
;
A
#
# COMPACT_ATOMS: atom_id res chain seq x y z
N MET A 1 -24.65 -6.47 -6.02
CA MET A 1 -24.07 -7.48 -5.10
C MET A 1 -23.73 -6.74 -3.83
N PRO A 2 -24.12 -7.26 -2.66
CA PRO A 2 -23.92 -6.54 -1.41
C PRO A 2 -22.42 -6.40 -1.16
N VAL A 3 -21.93 -5.17 -1.23
CA VAL A 3 -20.53 -4.84 -0.95
C VAL A 3 -20.39 -4.60 0.56
N ASP A 4 -20.59 -5.65 1.36
CA ASP A 4 -20.45 -5.54 2.81
C ASP A 4 -19.00 -5.72 3.27
N ARG A 5 -18.74 -5.54 4.57
CA ARG A 5 -17.38 -5.60 5.13
C ARG A 5 -16.71 -6.96 4.89
N SER A 6 -17.50 -8.03 4.82
CA SER A 6 -17.01 -9.39 4.63
C SER A 6 -16.70 -9.72 3.18
N THR A 7 -17.07 -8.83 2.24
CA THR A 7 -16.78 -8.96 0.81
C THR A 7 -15.75 -7.89 0.40
N PRO A 8 -14.45 -8.15 0.59
CA PRO A 8 -13.40 -7.18 0.25
C PRO A 8 -13.31 -6.94 -1.27
N PRO A 9 -12.65 -5.84 -1.70
CA PRO A 9 -12.48 -5.52 -3.12
C PRO A 9 -11.85 -6.60 -3.99
N SER A 10 -11.06 -7.50 -3.40
CA SER A 10 -10.49 -8.66 -4.11
C SER A 10 -11.54 -9.63 -4.63
N ASP A 11 -12.74 -9.62 -4.07
CA ASP A 11 -13.79 -10.61 -4.30
C ASP A 11 -14.93 -10.03 -5.17
N TRP A 12 -14.79 -8.79 -5.65
CA TRP A 12 -15.82 -8.08 -6.42
C TRP A 12 -15.85 -8.56 -7.88
N PRO A 13 -16.96 -9.12 -8.37
CA PRO A 13 -17.02 -9.63 -9.74
C PRO A 13 -17.03 -8.50 -10.77
N GLY A 14 -16.29 -8.68 -11.88
CA GLY A 14 -16.20 -7.69 -12.96
C GLY A 14 -15.16 -6.58 -12.71
N MET A 15 -14.45 -6.63 -11.59
CA MET A 15 -13.26 -5.82 -11.35
C MET A 15 -12.03 -6.71 -11.59
N GLU A 16 -11.40 -6.59 -12.75
CA GLU A 16 -10.12 -7.29 -12.99
C GLU A 16 -9.05 -6.63 -12.12
N MET A 17 -8.71 -7.29 -11.01
CA MET A 17 -7.74 -6.78 -10.05
C MET A 17 -6.38 -7.45 -10.27
N ALA A 18 -5.36 -6.67 -10.60
CA ALA A 18 -3.98 -7.12 -10.68
C ALA A 18 -3.21 -6.73 -9.41
N GLY A 19 -2.37 -7.63 -8.89
CA GLY A 19 -1.46 -7.33 -7.77
C GLY A 19 -2.14 -6.92 -6.45
N MET A 20 -3.37 -7.39 -6.21
CA MET A 20 -4.12 -7.05 -5.00
C MET A 20 -3.38 -7.55 -3.75
N THR A 21 -3.15 -6.64 -2.82
CA THR A 21 -2.47 -6.88 -1.55
C THR A 21 -3.34 -6.38 -0.42
N LYS A 22 -3.62 -7.27 0.54
CA LYS A 22 -4.24 -6.91 1.81
C LYS A 22 -3.19 -6.24 2.70
N LEU A 23 -3.45 -5.00 3.12
CA LEU A 23 -2.60 -4.29 4.08
C LEU A 23 -3.09 -4.55 5.51
N THR A 24 -4.41 -4.49 5.72
CA THR A 24 -5.10 -4.83 6.97
C THR A 24 -6.47 -5.43 6.67
N ASP A 25 -7.25 -5.80 7.69
CA ASP A 25 -8.64 -6.24 7.51
C ASP A 25 -9.53 -5.18 6.85
N ASP A 26 -9.17 -3.90 6.97
CA ASP A 26 -9.96 -2.78 6.48
C ASP A 26 -9.27 -2.03 5.33
N ILE A 27 -8.10 -2.48 4.85
CA ILE A 27 -7.33 -1.75 3.82
C ILE A 27 -6.71 -2.72 2.83
N TYR A 28 -6.95 -2.44 1.55
CA TYR A 28 -6.40 -3.17 0.41
C TYR A 28 -5.78 -2.18 -0.59
N PHE A 29 -4.81 -2.63 -1.38
CA PHE A 29 -4.36 -1.90 -2.55
C PHE A 29 -4.05 -2.85 -3.70
N GLY A 30 -4.13 -2.35 -4.94
CA GLY A 30 -3.95 -3.13 -6.15
C GLY A 30 -4.22 -2.30 -7.39
N TRP A 31 -4.16 -2.90 -8.56
CA TRP A 31 -4.39 -2.23 -9.84
C TRP A 31 -5.70 -2.69 -10.44
N ILE A 32 -6.50 -1.74 -10.94
CA ILE A 32 -7.73 -2.04 -11.67
C ILE A 32 -7.33 -2.16 -13.14
N GLY A 33 -7.59 -3.31 -13.76
CA GLY A 33 -7.26 -3.59 -15.16
C GLY A 33 -5.78 -3.35 -15.47
N ASP A 34 -5.52 -2.50 -16.45
CA ASP A 34 -4.19 -2.11 -16.95
C ASP A 34 -3.73 -0.72 -16.44
N GLU A 35 -4.38 -0.18 -15.39
CA GLU A 35 -3.97 1.09 -14.82
C GLU A 35 -2.50 1.07 -14.39
N ARG A 36 -1.79 2.19 -14.60
CA ARG A 36 -0.37 2.32 -14.18
C ARG A 36 -0.21 2.60 -12.69
N THR A 37 -1.26 3.14 -12.09
CA THR A 37 -1.29 3.63 -10.72
C THR A 37 -2.16 2.71 -9.88
N PRO A 38 -1.72 2.29 -8.68
CA PRO A 38 -2.58 1.51 -7.80
C PRO A 38 -3.80 2.32 -7.35
N THR A 39 -4.87 1.61 -7.05
CA THR A 39 -5.97 2.10 -6.25
C THR A 39 -5.87 1.51 -4.85
N PHE A 40 -6.23 2.31 -3.86
CA PHE A 40 -6.34 1.90 -2.48
C PHE A 40 -7.82 1.84 -2.10
N TRP A 41 -8.22 0.83 -1.34
CA TRP A 41 -9.55 0.74 -0.78
C TRP A 41 -9.43 0.69 0.73
N HIS A 42 -10.31 1.42 1.40
CA HIS A 42 -10.47 1.29 2.84
C HIS A 42 -11.94 1.15 3.22
N TRP A 43 -12.20 0.47 4.33
CA TRP A 43 -13.51 0.42 4.95
C TRP A 43 -13.76 1.72 5.75
N CYS A 44 -14.73 2.51 5.32
CA CYS A 44 -15.01 3.81 5.92
C CYS A 44 -16.12 3.72 6.96
N THR A 45 -15.75 3.65 8.24
CA THR A 45 -16.70 3.57 9.37
C THR A 45 -17.65 4.77 9.45
N ALA A 46 -17.20 5.96 9.00
CA ALA A 46 -18.04 7.16 8.94
C ALA A 46 -19.25 7.02 7.99
N LEU A 47 -19.18 6.08 7.04
CA LEU A 47 -20.26 5.83 6.08
C LEU A 47 -21.16 4.66 6.47
N GLU A 48 -20.85 3.90 7.54
CA GLU A 48 -21.67 2.76 7.99
C GLU A 48 -23.11 3.18 8.30
N GLY A 49 -23.28 4.28 9.04
CA GLY A 49 -24.58 4.80 9.43
C GLY A 49 -25.31 5.62 8.35
N VAL A 50 -24.73 5.80 7.17
CA VAL A 50 -25.38 6.58 6.10
C VAL A 50 -26.50 5.73 5.47
N PRO A 51 -27.74 6.25 5.38
CA PRO A 51 -28.85 5.57 4.72
C PRO A 51 -28.53 5.18 3.28
N ALA A 52 -29.02 4.01 2.84
CA ALA A 52 -28.70 3.44 1.53
C ALA A 52 -29.13 4.33 0.34
N ASP A 53 -30.24 5.06 0.49
CA ASP A 53 -30.76 6.03 -0.49
C ASP A 53 -29.86 7.27 -0.66
N ARG A 54 -28.87 7.45 0.24
CA ARG A 54 -27.86 8.51 0.18
C ARG A 54 -26.47 8.02 -0.22
N LYS A 55 -26.32 6.72 -0.48
CA LYS A 55 -25.05 6.12 -0.92
C LYS A 55 -25.04 5.98 -2.44
N VAL A 56 -23.88 6.23 -3.04
CA VAL A 56 -23.66 6.02 -4.47
C VAL A 56 -23.49 4.53 -4.80
N HIS A 57 -23.02 3.73 -3.82
CA HIS A 57 -22.88 2.28 -3.91
C HIS A 57 -23.34 1.62 -2.60
N GLU A 58 -23.85 0.39 -2.68
CA GLU A 58 -24.06 -0.45 -1.49
C GLU A 58 -22.69 -0.64 -0.80
N GLY A 59 -22.62 -0.57 0.53
CA GLY A 59 -21.37 -0.75 1.27
C GLY A 59 -20.67 0.51 1.79
N CYS A 60 -19.53 0.32 2.45
CA CYS A 60 -18.70 1.41 3.01
C CYS A 60 -17.24 1.35 2.55
N TRP A 61 -16.93 0.49 1.58
CA TRP A 61 -15.63 0.49 0.93
C TRP A 61 -15.49 1.74 0.06
N VAL A 62 -14.43 2.51 0.28
CA VAL A 62 -14.13 3.73 -0.46
C VAL A 62 -12.81 3.57 -1.18
N ALA A 63 -12.85 3.75 -2.51
CA ALA A 63 -11.69 3.68 -3.37
C ALA A 63 -10.98 5.04 -3.49
N ALA A 64 -9.66 4.99 -3.58
CA ALA A 64 -8.78 6.13 -3.71
C ALA A 64 -7.66 5.76 -4.70
N GLY A 65 -7.80 6.18 -5.96
CA GLY A 65 -6.74 6.04 -6.96
C GLY A 65 -5.54 6.91 -6.61
N VAL A 66 -4.31 6.41 -6.80
CA VAL A 66 -3.11 7.25 -6.57
C VAL A 66 -2.86 8.28 -7.65
N SER A 67 -3.63 8.32 -8.73
CA SER A 67 -3.69 9.51 -9.60
C SER A 67 -4.03 10.79 -8.82
N LYS A 68 -4.62 10.65 -7.60
CA LYS A 68 -4.89 11.73 -6.65
C LYS A 68 -4.02 11.73 -5.39
N HIS A 69 -3.07 10.80 -5.25
CA HIS A 69 -2.22 10.65 -4.06
C HIS A 69 -0.73 10.64 -4.44
N THR A 70 0.07 11.46 -3.78
CA THR A 70 1.54 11.43 -3.93
C THR A 70 2.14 10.49 -2.89
N LEU A 71 2.90 9.48 -3.32
CA LEU A 71 3.79 8.75 -2.42
C LEU A 71 4.93 9.71 -2.02
N VAL A 72 4.95 10.11 -0.75
CA VAL A 72 5.97 11.03 -0.22
C VAL A 72 6.88 10.25 0.72
N SER A 73 8.15 10.08 0.36
CA SER A 73 9.20 9.71 1.33
C SER A 73 9.42 10.92 2.22
N ARG A 74 8.92 10.88 3.46
CA ARG A 74 9.06 11.99 4.42
C ARG A 74 10.46 12.11 5.00
N GLU A 75 11.23 11.03 4.92
CA GLU A 75 12.63 10.96 5.27
C GLU A 75 13.41 10.47 4.04
N PRO A 76 14.55 11.07 3.68
CA PRO A 76 15.41 10.53 2.64
C PRO A 76 15.83 9.10 3.01
N LEU A 77 15.76 8.17 2.06
CA LEU A 77 16.34 6.85 2.23
C LEU A 77 17.85 7.01 2.43
N HIS A 78 18.33 6.82 3.66
CA HIS A 78 19.75 6.84 3.96
C HIS A 78 20.40 5.57 3.43
N LEU A 79 21.17 5.71 2.34
CA LEU A 79 21.92 4.62 1.72
C LEU A 79 23.39 4.79 2.06
N GLU A 80 23.96 3.81 2.75
CA GLU A 80 25.40 3.79 3.06
C GLU A 80 26.08 2.60 2.40
N PRO A 81 27.22 2.81 1.73
CA PRO A 81 28.02 1.70 1.22
C PRO A 81 28.70 0.95 2.37
N SER A 82 28.52 -0.37 2.42
CA SER A 82 29.33 -1.28 3.22
C SER A 82 30.51 -1.80 2.40
N LEU A 83 31.68 -1.98 3.01
CA LEU A 83 32.83 -2.65 2.43
C LEU A 83 32.98 -4.05 3.03
N LEU A 84 33.05 -5.06 2.17
CA LEU A 84 33.25 -6.46 2.55
C LEU A 84 34.47 -7.04 1.85
N TRP A 85 35.47 -7.45 2.63
CA TRP A 85 36.63 -8.22 2.15
C TRP A 85 36.41 -9.71 2.37
N GLN A 86 36.01 -10.41 1.30
CA GLN A 86 35.72 -11.84 1.33
C GLN A 86 36.89 -12.72 1.79
N CYS A 87 38.14 -12.28 1.60
CA CYS A 87 39.32 -13.06 1.98
C CYS A 87 39.55 -13.16 3.50
N CYS A 88 39.03 -12.22 4.28
CA CYS A 88 39.27 -12.16 5.73
C CYS A 88 38.01 -11.84 6.56
N GLY A 89 36.86 -11.63 5.92
CA GLY A 89 35.59 -11.36 6.59
C GLY A 89 35.45 -9.96 7.16
N THR A 90 36.42 -9.06 6.92
CA THR A 90 36.30 -7.66 7.34
C THR A 90 35.10 -7.02 6.67
N HIS A 91 34.14 -6.61 7.47
CA HIS A 91 32.88 -6.02 7.03
C HIS A 91 32.58 -4.78 7.88
N GLY A 92 32.18 -3.69 7.23
CA GLY A 92 31.84 -2.45 7.93
C GLY A 92 31.49 -1.31 7.00
N PHE A 93 31.22 -0.16 7.60
CA PHE A 93 30.73 1.05 6.97
C PHE A 93 31.74 2.18 7.17
N VAL A 94 31.75 3.14 6.24
CA VAL A 94 32.45 4.41 6.43
C VAL A 94 31.40 5.49 6.73
N ARG A 95 31.38 6.01 7.96
CA ARG A 95 30.50 7.10 8.40
C ARG A 95 31.34 8.25 8.95
N ASP A 96 31.13 9.47 8.47
CA ASP A 96 31.84 10.68 8.94
C ASP A 96 33.37 10.55 8.97
N GLY A 97 33.93 9.83 7.98
CA GLY A 97 35.38 9.57 7.89
C GLY A 97 35.91 8.52 8.88
N GLN A 98 35.03 7.84 9.61
CA GLN A 98 35.36 6.78 10.56
C GLN A 98 34.88 5.41 10.08
N TRP A 99 35.62 4.38 10.44
CA TRP A 99 35.25 2.99 10.20
C TRP A 99 34.32 2.49 11.32
N ILE A 100 33.20 1.86 10.94
CA ILE A 100 32.25 1.24 11.85
C ILE A 100 32.11 -0.25 11.46
N PRO A 101 32.50 -1.19 12.33
CA PRO A 101 32.27 -2.62 12.09
C PRO A 101 30.77 -2.91 11.87
N ALA A 102 30.47 -3.76 10.89
CA ALA A 102 29.11 -4.23 10.62
C ALA A 102 28.65 -5.31 11.60
#